data_AF-A0A382NN64-F1
#
_entry.id   AF-A0A382NN64-F1
#
_cell.length_a   1.000
_cell.length_b   1.000
_cell.length_c   1.000
_cell.angle_alpha   90.00
_cell.angle_beta   90.00
_cell.angle_gamma   90.00
#
_symmetry.space_group_name_H-M   'P 1'
#
loop_
_entity.id
_entity.type
_entity.pdbx_description
1 polymer ?
#
loop_
_entity_poly.entity_id
_entity_poly.type
_entity_poly.pdbx_seq_one_letter_code
_entity_poly.pdbx_strand_id
1 'polypeptide(L)'
;MLLNVLPLFLANVLGVRFWAVGIIEGIAETTASVLKLYSGRLSDRIRTRKPLAVVGYAIAALAKPFYYIASSWPHVLAIRWADRVGKGVRTAPRDAL
;
A
#
# COMPACT_ATOMS: atom_id res chain seq x y z
N MET A 1 -5.64 9.26 -4.19
CA MET A 1 -5.78 10.69 -3.89
C MET A 1 -4.60 11.23 -3.07
N LEU A 2 -4.26 10.70 -1.88
CA LEU A 2 -3.03 11.11 -1.16
C LEU A 2 -1.71 10.94 -1.97
N LEU A 3 -1.69 9.98 -2.91
CA LEU A 3 -0.49 9.56 -3.64
C LEU A 3 0.07 10.59 -4.61
N ASN A 4 -0.78 11.44 -5.18
CA ASN A 4 -0.31 12.41 -6.16
C ASN A 4 0.56 13.51 -5.52
N VAL A 5 0.45 13.67 -4.20
CA VAL A 5 1.18 14.69 -3.42
C VAL A 5 2.45 14.12 -2.77
N LEU A 6 2.59 12.80 -2.72
CA LEU A 6 3.66 12.10 -2.00
C LEU A 6 5.06 12.35 -2.62
N PRO A 7 5.23 12.34 -3.96
CA PRO A 7 6.49 12.75 -4.59
C PRO A 7 6.85 14.21 -4.27
N LEU A 8 5.86 15.10 -4.24
CA LEU A 8 6.05 16.51 -3.92
C LEU A 8 6.44 16.70 -2.45
N PHE A 9 5.85 15.94 -1.53
CA PHE A 9 6.23 15.94 -0.12
C PHE A 9 7.67 15.45 0.08
N LEU A 10 8.03 14.33 -0.55
CA LEU A 10 9.39 13.79 -0.48
C LEU A 10 10.44 14.76 -1.03
N ALA A 11 10.16 15.40 -2.18
CA ALA A 11 11.09 16.33 -2.82
C ALA A 11 11.15 17.70 -2.11
N ASN A 12 10.00 18.32 -1.82
CA ASN A 12 9.96 19.71 -1.35
C ASN A 12 10.03 19.85 0.17
N VAL A 13 9.50 18.89 0.94
CA VAL A 13 9.48 18.97 2.42
C VAL A 13 10.67 18.22 3.01
N LEU A 14 10.90 16.98 2.54
CA LEU A 14 11.97 16.14 3.08
C LEU A 14 13.31 16.30 2.34
N GLY A 15 13.35 17.06 1.23
CA GLY A 15 14.58 17.31 0.45
C GLY A 15 15.16 16.05 -0.20
N VAL A 16 14.34 15.02 -0.41
CA VAL A 16 14.79 13.70 -0.87
C VAL A 16 14.94 13.70 -2.39
N ARG A 17 16.05 13.14 -2.87
CA ARG A 17 16.31 12.97 -4.30
C ARG A 17 15.29 12.02 -4.95
N PHE A 18 14.93 12.29 -6.21
CA PHE A 18 13.92 11.53 -6.96
C PHE A 18 14.12 10.02 -7.04
N TRP A 19 15.36 9.51 -6.98
CA TRP A 19 15.62 8.06 -7.02
C TRP A 19 14.93 7.31 -5.86
N ALA A 20 14.82 7.92 -4.68
CA ALA A 20 14.18 7.29 -3.53
C ALA A 20 12.65 7.15 -3.74
N VAL A 21 12.03 8.10 -4.44
CA VAL A 21 10.61 8.01 -4.85
C VAL A 21 10.40 6.79 -5.74
N GLY A 22 11.32 6.57 -6.70
CA GLY A 22 11.28 5.40 -7.59
C GLY A 22 11.38 4.09 -6.82
N ILE A 23 12.28 4.00 -5.82
CA ILE A 23 12.39 2.82 -4.95
C ILE A 23 11.11 2.61 -4.15
N ILE A 24 10.57 3.67 -3.54
CA ILE A 24 9.36 3.60 -2.73
C ILE A 24 8.19 3.09 -3.57
N GLU A 25 7.92 3.71 -4.72
CA GLU A 25 6.80 3.28 -5.57
C GLU A 25 7.05 1.91 -6.21
N GLY A 26 8.28 1.58 -6.59
CA GLY A 26 8.65 0.26 -7.10
C GLY A 26 8.34 -0.84 -6.10
N ILE A 27 8.90 -0.76 -4.88
CA ILE A 27 8.66 -1.76 -3.83
C ILE A 27 7.16 -1.87 -3.51
N ALA A 28 6.50 -0.72 -3.42
CA ALA A 28 5.10 -0.64 -3.02
C ALA A 28 4.17 -1.26 -4.10
N GLU A 29 4.36 -0.95 -5.39
CA GLU A 29 3.55 -1.53 -6.47
C GLU A 29 3.85 -3.01 -6.71
N THR A 30 5.13 -3.42 -6.65
CA THR A 30 5.51 -4.84 -6.77
C THR A 30 4.86 -5.65 -5.65
N THR A 31 4.94 -5.17 -4.40
CA THR A 31 4.31 -5.83 -3.24
C THR A 31 2.80 -5.96 -3.44
N ALA A 32 2.12 -4.89 -3.87
CA ALA A 32 0.68 -4.91 -4.12
C ALA A 32 0.30 -5.92 -5.21
N SER A 33 1.07 -5.97 -6.30
CA SER A 33 0.83 -6.86 -7.44
C SER A 33 1.00 -8.33 -7.06
N VAL A 34 2.08 -8.65 -6.34
CA VAL A 34 2.35 -10.00 -5.84
C VAL A 34 1.25 -10.44 -4.87
N LEU A 35 0.89 -9.59 -3.90
CA LEU A 35 -0.18 -9.92 -2.95
C LEU A 35 -1.55 -10.04 -3.59
N LYS A 36 -1.83 -9.30 -4.67
CA LYS A 36 -3.07 -9.46 -5.44
C LYS A 36 -3.19 -10.89 -5.98
N LEU A 37 -2.10 -11.45 -6.52
CA LEU A 37 -2.09 -12.82 -7.03
C LEU A 37 -2.36 -13.85 -5.91
N TYR A 38 -1.67 -13.73 -4.78
CA TYR A 38 -1.84 -14.65 -3.66
C TYR A 38 -3.22 -14.52 -2.99
N SER A 39 -3.70 -13.29 -2.78
CA SER A 39 -5.00 -13.04 -2.15
C SER A 39 -6.16 -13.51 -3.02
N GLY A 40 -6.05 -13.44 -4.35
CA GLY A 40 -7.02 -14.03 -5.27
C GLY A 40 -7.13 -15.54 -5.07
N ARG A 41 -5.99 -16.24 -5.16
CA ARG A 41 -5.95 -17.70 -4.95
C ARG A 41 -6.45 -18.11 -3.55
N LEU A 42 -6.10 -17.34 -2.52
CA LEU A 42 -6.55 -17.59 -1.15
C LEU A 42 -8.07 -17.39 -1.01
N SER A 43 -8.60 -16.32 -1.59
CA SER A 43 -10.03 -16.01 -1.60
C SER A 43 -10.85 -17.11 -2.27
N ASP A 44 -10.37 -17.62 -3.41
CA ASP A 44 -11.03 -18.72 -4.11
C ASP A 44 -11.00 -20.02 -3.32
N ARG A 45 -9.91 -20.29 -2.59
CA ARG A 45 -9.78 -21.47 -1.74
C ARG A 45 -10.72 -21.43 -0.53
N ILE A 46 -10.85 -20.27 0.11
CA ILE A 46 -11.67 -20.11 1.32
C ILE A 46 -13.16 -19.91 0.95
N ARG A 47 -13.49 -19.58 -0.30
CA ARG A 47 -14.84 -19.25 -0.80
C ARG A 47 -15.53 -18.08 -0.09
N THR A 48 -14.88 -17.43 0.88
CA THR A 48 -15.38 -16.24 1.57
C THR A 48 -14.56 -15.02 1.18
N ARG A 49 -15.16 -14.11 0.40
CA ARG A 49 -14.46 -12.96 -0.22
C ARG A 49 -14.50 -11.70 0.64
N LYS A 50 -15.63 -11.48 1.33
CA LYS A 50 -15.90 -10.28 2.15
C LYS A 50 -14.91 -10.06 3.31
N PRO A 51 -14.53 -11.06 4.12
CA PRO A 51 -13.62 -10.84 5.26
C PRO A 51 -12.22 -10.41 4.80
N LEU A 52 -11.70 -11.04 3.74
CA LEU A 52 -10.40 -10.71 3.14
C LEU A 52 -10.35 -9.26 2.63
N ALA A 53 -11.42 -8.82 1.95
CA ALA A 53 -11.53 -7.44 1.51
C ALA A 53 -11.52 -6.45 2.70
N VAL A 54 -12.28 -6.74 3.76
CA VAL A 54 -12.35 -5.91 4.97
C VAL A 54 -10.98 -5.81 5.65
N VAL A 55 -10.27 -6.92 5.81
CA VAL A 55 -8.92 -6.93 6.40
C VAL A 55 -7.96 -6.06 5.58
N GLY A 56 -7.95 -6.20 4.25
CA GLY A 56 -7.10 -5.37 3.41
C GLY A 56 -7.46 -3.88 3.47
N TYR A 57 -8.75 -3.54 3.63
CA TYR A 57 -9.16 -2.16 3.89
C TYR A 57 -8.70 -1.66 5.26
N ALA A 58 -8.82 -2.47 6.31
CA ALA A 58 -8.39 -2.12 7.66
C ALA A 58 -6.88 -1.83 7.70
N ILE A 59 -6.07 -2.69 7.07
CA ILE A 59 -4.61 -2.49 6.98
C ILE A 59 -4.30 -1.15 6.29
N ALA A 60 -4.92 -0.87 5.13
CA ALA A 60 -4.69 0.38 4.41
C ALA A 60 -5.19 1.61 5.17
N ALA A 61 -6.30 1.50 5.90
CA ALA A 61 -6.86 2.57 6.71
C ALA A 61 -5.95 2.88 7.91
N LEU A 62 -5.43 1.85 8.58
CA LEU A 62 -4.51 1.99 9.71
C LEU A 62 -3.15 2.55 9.29
N ALA A 63 -2.67 2.25 8.08
CA ALA A 63 -1.39 2.77 7.60
C ALA A 63 -1.40 4.30 7.40
N LYS A 64 -2.51 4.86 6.91
CA LYS A 64 -2.55 6.27 6.47
C LYS A 64 -2.28 7.32 7.58
N PRO A 65 -2.84 7.20 8.80
CA PRO A 65 -2.53 8.13 9.90
C PRO A 65 -1.04 8.26 10.20
N PHE A 66 -0.25 7.19 9.99
CA PHE A 66 1.18 7.22 10.27
C PHE A 66 1.97 8.17 9.35
N TYR A 67 1.43 8.59 8.19
CA TYR A 67 2.07 9.63 7.38
C TYR A 67 2.21 10.95 8.12
N TYR A 68 1.35 11.24 9.09
CA TYR A 68 1.42 12.47 9.88
C TYR A 68 2.72 12.60 10.68
N ILE A 69 3.26 11.48 11.16
CA ILE A 69 4.48 11.44 11.96
C ILE A 69 5.74 11.10 11.15
N ALA A 70 5.62 11.01 9.82
CA ALA A 70 6.73 10.61 8.96
C ALA A 70 7.75 11.75 8.79
N SER A 71 8.92 11.61 9.42
CA SER A 71 10.00 12.60 9.40
C SER A 71 11.15 12.26 8.45
N SER A 72 11.17 11.06 7.87
CA SER A 72 12.22 10.65 6.92
C SER A 72 11.70 9.69 5.85
N TRP A 73 12.41 9.62 4.73
CA TRP A 73 12.01 8.79 3.58
C TRP A 73 11.87 7.29 3.89
N PRO A 74 12.64 6.65 4.82
CA PRO A 74 12.41 5.26 5.17
C PRO A 74 11.11 5.06 5.96
N HIS A 75 10.67 6.04 6.76
CA HIS A 75 9.36 5.99 7.40
C HIS A 75 8.26 6.01 6.36
N VAL A 76 8.38 6.92 5.38
CA VAL A 76 7.45 6.99 4.25
C VAL A 76 7.41 5.67 3.50
N LEU A 77 8.55 5.03 3.24
CA LEU A 77 8.62 3.71 2.62
C LEU A 77 7.85 2.66 3.41
N ALA A 78 8.08 2.55 4.73
CA ALA A 78 7.43 1.55 5.58
C ALA A 78 5.91 1.73 5.61
N ILE A 79 5.44 2.97 5.77
CA ILE A 79 4.01 3.32 5.76
C ILE A 79 3.39 3.01 4.40
N ARG A 80 4.11 3.36 3.32
CA ARG A 80 3.68 3.11 1.95
C ARG A 80 3.55 1.63 1.64
N TRP A 81 4.54 0.86 2.07
CA TRP A 81 4.53 -0.58 1.92
C TRP A 81 3.34 -1.20 2.65
N ALA A 82 3.08 -0.81 3.90
CA ALA A 82 1.91 -1.27 4.66
C ALA A 82 0.57 -0.94 3.96
N ASP A 83 0.40 0.29 3.47
CA ASP A 83 -0.79 0.68 2.69
C ASP A 83 -0.97 -0.19 1.44
N ARG A 84 0.13 -0.53 0.75
CA ARG A 84 0.11 -1.39 -0.44
C ARG A 84 -0.12 -2.85 -0.13
N VAL A 85 0.31 -3.35 1.03
CA VAL A 85 -0.08 -4.68 1.52
C VAL A 85 -1.59 -4.76 1.65
N GLY A 86 -2.21 -3.76 2.28
CA GLY A 86 -3.67 -3.66 2.38
C GLY A 86 -4.37 -3.61 1.01
N LYS A 87 -3.84 -2.82 0.07
CA LYS A 87 -4.33 -2.80 -1.33
C LYS A 87 -4.23 -4.18 -1.98
N GLY A 88 -3.07 -4.84 -1.91
CA GLY A 88 -2.85 -6.14 -2.51
C GLY A 88 -3.84 -7.20 -2.00
N VAL A 89 -4.08 -7.23 -0.69
CA VAL A 89 -4.99 -8.19 -0.05
C VAL A 89 -6.46 -7.93 -0.41
N ARG A 90 -6.91 -6.68 -0.49
CA ARG A 90 -8.33 -6.38 -0.76
C ARG A 90 -8.71 -6.41 -2.23
N THR A 91 -7.77 -6.23 -3.16
CA THR A 91 -8.12 -5.96 -4.56
C THR A 91 -8.75 -7.19 -5.23
N ALA A 92 -8.10 -8.36 -5.20
CA ALA A 92 -8.65 -9.56 -5.84
C ALA A 92 -9.97 -10.07 -5.21
N PRO A 93 -10.11 -10.15 -3.86
CA PRO A 93 -11.37 -10.55 -3.25
C PRO A 93 -12.50 -9.56 -3.52
N ARG A 94 -12.20 -8.26 -3.54
CA ARG A 94 -13.19 -7.21 -3.84
C ARG A 94 -13.65 -7.25 -5.29
N ASP A 95 -12.73 -7.39 -6.24
CA ASP A 95 -13.07 -7.42 -7.67
C ASP A 95 -13.93 -8.65 -8.02
N ALA A 96 -13.86 -9.69 -7.19
CA ALA A 96 -14.65 -10.91 -7.32
C ALA A 96 -15.95 -10.90 -6.49
N LEU A 97 -16.21 -9.90 -5.64
CA LEU A 97 -17.49 -9.77 -4.93
C LEU A 97 -18.57 -9.25 -5.87
#